data_AF-A0A7S2GUF2-F1
#
_entry.id   AF-A0A7S2GUF2-F1
#
_cell.length_a   1.000
_cell.length_b   1.000
_cell.length_c   1.000
_cell.angle_alpha   90.00
_cell.angle_beta   90.00
_cell.angle_gamma   90.00
#
_symmetry.space_group_name_H-M   'P 1'
#
loop_
_entity.id
_entity.type
_entity.pdbx_description
1 polymer ?
#
loop_
_entity_poly.entity_id
_entity_poly.type
_entity_poly.pdbx_seq_one_letter_code
_entity_poly.pdbx_strand_id
1 'polypeptide(L)'
;KLFHAGKEMASGQTIREAIGLLEKDLPEWFTVHMLVDEEMFPRRLDPFGLVAVPLKADDFILPSTSTKFGFHWIMLNEVVERLGVRSTGDNQITAMCSPSTPATFSKEERTSLGIPPEAVDFVWSYPVANWDKVDRDPHLLENWETGSANNGAVKDFLAVGGFMFFDCY
;
A
#
# COMPACT_ATOMS: atom_id res chain seq x y z
N LYS A 1 -23.79 -10.84 13.56
CA LYS A 1 -23.76 -10.00 14.80
C LYS A 1 -22.49 -10.36 15.56
N LEU A 2 -21.69 -9.38 15.99
CA LEU A 2 -20.42 -9.64 16.66
C LEU A 2 -20.64 -9.89 18.15
N PHE A 3 -19.99 -10.90 18.70
CA PHE A 3 -20.06 -11.24 20.12
C PHE A 3 -18.65 -11.34 20.71
N HIS A 4 -18.45 -10.79 21.89
CA HIS A 4 -17.24 -10.98 22.68
C HIS A 4 -17.61 -11.59 24.03
N ALA A 5 -17.00 -12.73 24.39
CA ALA A 5 -17.26 -13.45 25.64
C ALA A 5 -18.76 -13.67 25.95
N GLY A 6 -19.57 -13.95 24.91
CA GLY A 6 -21.01 -14.17 25.03
C GLY A 6 -21.87 -12.90 25.13
N LYS A 7 -21.28 -11.70 25.01
CA LYS A 7 -22.01 -10.41 24.97
C LYS A 7 -22.05 -9.88 23.54
N GLU A 8 -23.23 -9.44 23.09
CA GLU A 8 -23.41 -8.79 21.79
C GLU A 8 -22.69 -7.43 21.79
N MET A 9 -21.83 -7.20 20.80
CA MET A 9 -21.16 -5.92 20.60
C MET A 9 -22.05 -5.01 19.76
N ALA A 10 -22.22 -3.76 20.21
CA ALA A 10 -22.94 -2.75 19.46
C ALA A 10 -22.13 -2.30 18.23
N SER A 11 -22.83 -1.87 17.16
CA SER A 11 -22.17 -1.29 15.99
C SER A 11 -21.42 -0.01 16.38
N GLY A 12 -20.14 0.10 16.00
CA GLY A 12 -19.27 1.23 16.36
C GLY A 12 -18.56 1.09 17.72
N GLN A 13 -18.84 0.04 18.49
CA GLN A 13 -18.16 -0.21 19.76
C GLN A 13 -16.72 -0.66 19.54
N THR A 14 -15.77 0.02 20.17
CA THR A 14 -14.36 -0.34 20.13
C THR A 14 -14.10 -1.61 20.94
N ILE A 15 -13.02 -2.33 20.63
CA ILE A 15 -12.59 -3.51 21.39
C ILE A 15 -12.38 -3.15 22.87
N ARG A 16 -11.85 -1.94 23.14
CA ARG A 16 -11.65 -1.40 24.50
C ARG A 16 -12.98 -1.33 25.27
N GLU A 17 -14.01 -0.76 24.65
CA GLU A 17 -15.35 -0.67 25.24
C GLU A 17 -16.02 -2.03 25.39
N ALA A 18 -15.74 -2.99 24.51
CA ALA A 18 -16.30 -4.34 24.58
C ALA A 18 -15.70 -5.18 25.71
N ILE A 19 -14.40 -5.01 25.98
CA ILE A 19 -13.70 -5.71 27.07
C ILE A 19 -14.06 -5.11 28.44
N GLY A 20 -14.40 -3.81 28.48
CA GLY A 20 -14.84 -3.14 29.72
C GLY A 20 -13.75 -2.99 30.79
N LEU A 21 -12.47 -3.10 30.39
CA LEU A 21 -11.33 -2.89 31.27
C LEU A 21 -10.87 -1.44 31.23
N LEU A 22 -10.49 -0.90 32.38
CA LEU A 22 -9.78 0.38 32.47
C LEU A 22 -8.35 0.18 31.98
N GLU A 23 -7.78 1.20 31.36
CA GLU A 23 -6.44 1.14 30.72
C GLU A 23 -5.32 0.74 31.71
N LYS A 24 -5.47 1.13 32.97
CA LYS A 24 -4.57 0.73 34.07
C LYS A 24 -4.59 -0.76 34.41
N ASP A 25 -5.64 -1.47 33.99
CA ASP A 25 -5.89 -2.88 34.31
C ASP A 25 -5.63 -3.78 33.07
N LEU A 26 -5.15 -3.21 31.96
CA LEU A 26 -4.74 -3.98 30.78
C LEU A 26 -3.39 -4.67 31.03
N PRO A 27 -3.26 -5.97 30.72
CA PRO A 27 -1.98 -6.66 30.81
C PRO A 27 -0.99 -6.13 29.76
N GLU A 28 0.31 -6.33 30.00
CA GLU A 28 1.40 -5.96 29.08
C GLU A 28 1.23 -6.58 27.68
N TRP A 29 0.59 -7.75 27.60
CA TRP A 29 0.21 -8.40 26.36
C TRP A 29 -1.13 -9.12 26.52
N PHE A 30 -1.91 -9.18 25.43
CA PHE A 30 -3.13 -9.97 25.33
C PHE A 30 -3.30 -10.50 23.91
N THR A 31 -4.11 -11.54 23.76
CA THR A 31 -4.44 -12.13 22.46
C THR A 31 -5.94 -12.00 22.21
N VAL A 32 -6.31 -11.38 21.09
CA VAL A 32 -7.69 -11.27 20.65
C VAL A 32 -8.00 -12.42 19.69
N HIS A 33 -8.95 -13.26 20.06
CA HIS A 33 -9.50 -14.27 19.15
C HIS A 33 -10.84 -13.75 18.63
N MET A 34 -10.91 -13.48 17.32
CA MET A 34 -12.12 -13.02 16.65
C MET A 34 -12.79 -14.18 15.92
N LEU A 35 -14.05 -14.43 16.23
CA LEU A 35 -14.88 -15.34 15.43
C LEU A 35 -15.50 -14.52 14.29
N VAL A 36 -14.97 -14.69 13.09
CA VAL A 36 -15.49 -14.04 11.89
C VAL A 36 -16.62 -14.89 11.37
N ASP A 37 -17.78 -14.28 11.14
CA ASP A 37 -18.91 -14.91 10.47
C ASP A 37 -18.54 -15.11 8.98
N GLU A 38 -18.16 -16.34 8.62
CA GLU A 38 -17.81 -16.74 7.25
C GLU A 38 -18.97 -16.53 6.26
N GLU A 39 -20.21 -16.35 6.72
CA GLU A 39 -21.36 -16.04 5.85
C GLU A 39 -21.41 -14.56 5.44
N MET A 40 -20.81 -13.66 6.22
CA MET A 40 -20.90 -12.21 6.03
C MET A 40 -19.58 -11.51 5.69
N PHE A 41 -18.44 -12.11 6.01
CA PHE A 41 -17.14 -11.64 5.53
C PHE A 41 -17.01 -12.02 4.06
N PRO A 42 -16.50 -11.16 3.15
CA PRO A 42 -16.67 -11.37 1.71
C PRO A 42 -16.13 -12.74 1.31
N ARG A 43 -17.05 -13.68 1.07
CA ARG A 43 -16.75 -15.08 0.67
C ARG A 43 -15.95 -15.13 -0.63
N ARG A 44 -16.02 -14.04 -1.40
CA ARG A 44 -15.14 -13.69 -2.49
C ARG A 44 -14.91 -12.19 -2.41
N LEU A 45 -13.66 -11.77 -2.47
CA LEU A 45 -13.38 -10.44 -3.00
C LEU A 45 -14.05 -10.40 -4.38
N ASP A 46 -14.82 -9.36 -4.68
CA ASP A 46 -15.24 -9.08 -6.05
C ASP A 46 -14.01 -9.12 -6.96
N PRO A 47 -14.16 -9.40 -8.27
CA PRO A 47 -13.02 -9.46 -9.18
C PRO A 47 -12.12 -8.23 -8.99
N PHE A 48 -10.97 -8.44 -8.37
CA PHE A 48 -10.00 -7.38 -8.16
C PHE A 48 -9.09 -7.39 -9.38
N GLY A 49 -9.04 -6.24 -10.06
CA GLY A 49 -8.10 -6.01 -11.13
C GLY A 49 -6.87 -5.31 -10.59
N LEU A 50 -5.71 -5.58 -11.18
CA LEU A 50 -4.58 -4.67 -11.03
C LEU A 50 -4.91 -3.36 -11.72
N VAL A 51 -4.71 -2.25 -11.01
CA VAL A 51 -4.73 -0.91 -11.59
C VAL A 51 -3.29 -0.57 -11.95
N ALA A 52 -3.03 -0.38 -13.24
CA ALA A 52 -1.72 0.06 -13.68
C ALA A 52 -1.45 1.48 -13.18
N VAL A 53 -0.40 1.63 -12.38
CA VAL A 53 0.09 2.93 -11.93
C VAL A 53 0.93 3.51 -13.08
N PRO A 54 0.69 4.76 -13.51
CA PRO A 54 1.38 5.37 -14.66
C PRO A 54 2.80 5.84 -14.27
N LEU A 55 3.59 4.96 -13.66
CA LEU A 55 4.98 5.14 -13.30
C LEU A 55 5.84 4.09 -14.01
N LYS A 56 7.05 4.47 -14.40
CA LYS A 56 8.04 3.64 -15.09
C LYS A 56 9.28 3.48 -14.21
N ALA A 57 10.14 2.52 -14.55
CA ALA A 57 11.41 2.33 -13.85
C ALA A 57 12.25 3.61 -13.79
N ASP A 58 12.29 4.37 -14.89
CA ASP A 58 13.02 5.64 -15.00
C ASP A 58 12.48 6.76 -14.10
N ASP A 59 11.28 6.60 -13.52
CA ASP A 59 10.73 7.55 -12.54
C ASP A 59 11.37 7.40 -11.14
N PHE A 60 12.21 6.36 -10.97
CA PHE A 60 12.83 5.99 -9.70
C PHE A 60 14.35 5.88 -9.80
N ILE A 61 15.02 6.24 -8.71
CA ILE A 61 16.39 5.81 -8.43
C ILE A 61 16.28 4.47 -7.70
N LEU A 62 16.65 3.40 -8.42
CA LEU A 62 16.71 2.04 -7.90
C LEU A 62 18.16 1.67 -7.57
N PRO A 63 18.40 0.88 -6.52
CA PRO A 63 19.72 0.34 -6.26
C PRO A 63 20.04 -0.72 -7.30
N SER A 64 21.30 -0.80 -7.69
CA SER A 64 21.81 -1.73 -8.70
C SER A 64 21.73 -3.21 -8.30
N THR A 65 21.37 -3.52 -7.05
CA THR A 65 21.08 -4.90 -6.61
C THR A 65 19.98 -4.90 -5.55
N SER A 66 19.08 -5.88 -5.63
CA SER A 66 18.13 -6.20 -4.56
C SER A 66 18.85 -6.97 -3.45
N THR A 67 18.63 -6.61 -2.19
CA THR A 67 19.20 -7.36 -1.05
C THR A 67 18.23 -8.43 -0.57
N LYS A 68 18.71 -9.40 0.19
CA LYS A 68 17.88 -10.41 0.88
C LYS A 68 16.83 -9.81 1.84
N PHE A 69 16.95 -8.52 2.17
CA PHE A 69 16.02 -7.80 3.04
C PHE A 69 15.14 -6.80 2.28
N GLY A 70 15.22 -6.78 0.94
CA GLY A 70 14.59 -5.77 0.11
C GLY A 70 15.52 -4.60 -0.20
N PHE A 71 14.94 -3.50 -0.66
CA PHE A 71 15.68 -2.31 -1.07
C PHE A 71 14.80 -1.07 -1.04
N HIS A 72 15.37 0.13 -0.99
CA HIS A 72 14.62 1.37 -1.09
C HIS A 72 14.67 1.90 -2.52
N TRP A 73 13.60 2.54 -2.95
CA TRP A 73 13.62 3.41 -4.12
C TRP A 73 13.46 4.86 -3.68
N ILE A 74 13.94 5.77 -4.52
CA ILE A 74 13.73 7.22 -4.38
C ILE A 74 13.03 7.69 -5.65
N MET A 75 11.92 8.40 -5.53
CA MET A 75 11.24 8.98 -6.69
C MET A 75 11.98 10.23 -7.17
N LEU A 76 12.13 10.40 -8.48
CA LEU A 76 12.77 11.59 -9.04
C LEU A 76 11.95 12.86 -8.78
N ASN A 77 12.63 13.96 -8.47
CA ASN A 77 12.00 15.24 -8.17
C ASN A 77 11.06 15.73 -9.29
N GLU A 78 11.44 15.55 -10.55
CA GLU A 78 10.59 15.91 -11.71
C GLU A 78 9.28 15.12 -11.76
N VAL A 79 9.28 13.89 -11.23
CA VAL A 79 8.08 13.05 -11.11
C VAL A 79 7.23 13.54 -9.95
N VAL A 80 7.84 13.88 -8.82
CA VAL A 80 7.16 14.48 -7.66
C VAL A 80 6.44 15.78 -8.07
N GLU A 81 7.11 16.64 -8.83
CA GLU A 81 6.53 17.87 -9.39
C GLU A 81 5.39 17.58 -10.36
N ARG A 82 5.54 16.56 -11.22
CA ARG A 82 4.47 16.10 -12.13
C ARG A 82 3.22 15.59 -11.39
N LEU A 83 3.39 15.10 -10.16
CA LEU A 83 2.27 14.71 -9.27
C LEU A 83 1.63 15.91 -8.56
N GLY A 84 2.13 17.13 -8.80
CA GLY A 84 1.64 18.36 -8.19
C GLY A 84 2.18 18.60 -6.79
N VAL A 85 3.25 17.89 -6.39
CA VAL A 85 3.93 18.08 -5.10
C VAL A 85 5.18 18.93 -5.32
N ARG A 86 5.39 19.97 -4.52
CA ARG A 86 6.60 20.77 -4.53
C ARG A 86 7.81 19.93 -4.14
N SER A 87 8.73 19.77 -5.06
CA SER A 87 10.05 19.23 -4.77
C SER A 87 10.91 20.30 -4.09
N THR A 88 10.80 20.45 -2.78
CA THR A 88 11.86 21.10 -1.99
C THR A 88 13.02 20.11 -1.88
N GLY A 89 14.28 20.56 -1.96
CA GLY A 89 15.45 19.66 -1.96
C GLY A 89 15.52 18.67 -0.78
N ASP A 90 14.75 18.91 0.29
CA ASP A 90 14.65 18.08 1.49
C ASP A 90 13.49 17.05 1.44
N ASN A 91 12.58 17.11 0.47
CA ASN A 91 11.37 16.28 0.39
C ASN A 91 11.51 15.14 -0.64
N GLN A 92 12.46 14.23 -0.43
CA GLN A 92 12.55 13.02 -1.23
C GLN A 92 11.45 12.02 -0.85
N ILE A 93 10.65 11.63 -1.85
CA ILE A 93 9.70 10.52 -1.68
C ILE A 93 10.48 9.22 -1.79
N THR A 94 10.46 8.44 -0.71
CA THR A 94 11.14 7.14 -0.63
C THR A 94 10.20 6.10 -0.05
N ALA A 95 10.34 4.86 -0.49
CA ALA A 95 9.69 3.73 0.16
C ALA A 95 10.62 2.52 0.20
N MET A 96 10.26 1.59 1.08
CA MET A 96 10.90 0.28 1.13
C MET A 96 10.18 -0.69 0.21
N CYS A 97 10.93 -1.59 -0.41
CA CYS A 97 10.43 -2.75 -1.11
C CYS A 97 10.73 -4.03 -0.32
N SER A 98 9.87 -5.03 -0.48
CA SER A 98 10.18 -6.40 -0.09
C SER A 98 11.41 -6.93 -0.84
N PRO A 99 11.99 -8.05 -0.40
CA PRO A 99 12.92 -8.82 -1.24
C PRO A 99 12.30 -9.15 -2.61
N SER A 100 13.16 -9.21 -3.64
CA SER A 100 12.75 -9.62 -5.00
C SER A 100 12.27 -11.06 -5.00
N THR A 101 11.14 -11.31 -5.67
CA THR A 101 10.55 -12.64 -5.83
C THR A 101 10.38 -12.98 -7.31
N PRO A 102 10.83 -14.16 -7.76
CA PRO A 102 10.64 -14.61 -9.13
C PRO A 102 9.17 -14.72 -9.54
N ALA A 103 8.82 -14.16 -10.69
CA ALA A 103 7.51 -14.24 -11.29
C ALA A 103 7.30 -15.61 -11.98
N THR A 104 6.98 -16.63 -11.19
CA THR A 104 6.83 -18.03 -11.66
C THR A 104 5.47 -18.39 -12.25
N PHE A 105 4.59 -17.39 -12.45
CA PHE A 105 3.23 -17.55 -12.93
C PHE A 105 3.15 -18.03 -14.39
N SER A 106 2.15 -18.85 -14.70
CA SER A 106 1.80 -19.28 -16.05
C SER A 106 1.35 -18.10 -16.92
N LYS A 107 1.28 -18.29 -18.24
CA LYS A 107 0.79 -17.27 -19.18
C LYS A 107 -0.67 -16.91 -18.90
N GLU A 108 -1.51 -17.90 -18.61
CA GLU A 108 -2.91 -17.74 -18.27
C GLU A 108 -3.06 -16.97 -16.96
N GLU A 109 -2.28 -17.34 -15.94
CA GLU A 109 -2.27 -16.65 -14.64
C GLU A 109 -1.86 -15.19 -14.80
N ARG A 110 -0.76 -14.92 -15.50
CA ARG A 110 -0.29 -13.56 -15.79
C ARG A 110 -1.36 -12.72 -16.47
N THR A 111 -2.03 -13.27 -17.48
CA THR A 111 -3.11 -12.59 -18.19
C THR A 111 -4.29 -12.29 -17.26
N SER A 112 -4.70 -13.27 -16.44
CA SER A 112 -5.82 -13.11 -15.51
C SER A 112 -5.54 -12.09 -14.39
N LEU A 113 -4.27 -11.99 -13.98
CA LEU A 113 -3.83 -11.10 -12.92
C LEU A 113 -3.35 -9.74 -13.45
N GLY A 114 -3.24 -9.54 -14.77
CA GLY A 114 -2.69 -8.31 -15.34
C GLY A 114 -1.18 -8.13 -15.10
N ILE A 115 -0.44 -9.22 -14.90
CA ILE A 115 1.01 -9.20 -14.74
C ILE A 115 1.66 -9.02 -16.12
N PRO A 116 2.63 -8.10 -16.30
CA PRO A 116 3.34 -7.93 -17.56
C PRO A 116 4.01 -9.25 -18.02
N PRO A 117 3.89 -9.63 -19.31
CA PRO A 117 4.45 -10.89 -19.80
C PRO A 117 5.98 -10.95 -19.70
N GLU A 118 6.64 -9.80 -19.79
CA GLU A 118 8.09 -9.63 -19.67
C GLU A 118 8.60 -9.66 -18.22
N ALA A 119 7.71 -9.58 -17.21
CA ALA A 119 8.14 -9.54 -15.81
C ALA A 119 8.88 -10.83 -15.42
N VAL A 120 10.12 -10.70 -15.01
CA VAL A 120 10.96 -11.78 -14.49
C VAL A 120 10.85 -11.86 -12.97
N ASP A 121 10.80 -10.71 -12.31
CA ASP A 121 10.72 -10.57 -10.86
C ASP A 121 9.66 -9.54 -10.45
N PHE A 122 9.22 -9.61 -9.20
CA PHE A 122 8.37 -8.60 -8.59
C PHE A 122 8.70 -8.34 -7.12
N VAL A 123 8.33 -7.16 -6.65
CA VAL A 123 8.39 -6.77 -5.24
C VAL A 123 7.08 -6.12 -4.81
N TRP A 124 6.84 -6.10 -3.51
CA TRP A 124 5.87 -5.22 -2.88
C TRP A 124 6.56 -3.93 -2.43
N SER A 125 6.17 -2.78 -2.97
CA SER A 125 6.51 -1.48 -2.40
C SER A 125 5.56 -1.19 -1.24
N TYR A 126 6.13 -0.98 -0.06
CA TYR A 126 5.37 -0.55 1.11
C TYR A 126 4.88 0.89 0.96
N PRO A 127 3.85 1.30 1.72
CA PRO A 127 3.42 2.70 1.80
C PRO A 127 4.57 3.67 2.04
N VAL A 128 4.52 4.82 1.40
CA VAL A 128 5.42 5.94 1.68
C VAL A 128 5.07 6.51 3.04
N ALA A 129 6.07 6.59 3.92
CA ALA A 129 5.89 7.17 5.24
C ALA A 129 5.48 8.65 5.14
N ASN A 130 4.45 9.04 5.89
CA ASN A 130 3.91 10.41 5.94
C ASN A 130 3.28 10.93 4.63
N TRP A 131 2.98 10.08 3.65
CA TRP A 131 2.29 10.51 2.42
C TRP A 131 0.94 11.19 2.70
N ASP A 132 0.23 10.70 3.72
CA ASP A 132 -1.02 11.28 4.23
C ASP A 132 -0.88 12.75 4.68
N LYS A 133 0.31 13.15 5.15
CA LYS A 133 0.60 14.53 5.54
C LYS A 133 0.89 15.40 4.33
N VAL A 134 1.63 14.88 3.35
CA VAL A 134 1.90 15.57 2.07
C VAL A 134 0.60 15.84 1.33
N ASP A 135 -0.30 14.85 1.29
CA ASP A 135 -1.61 14.98 0.63
C ASP A 135 -2.54 16.02 1.30
N ARG A 136 -2.30 16.34 2.57
CA ARG A 136 -3.11 17.30 3.34
C ARG A 136 -2.45 18.67 3.50
N ASP A 137 -1.20 18.83 3.07
CA ASP A 137 -0.46 20.07 3.23
C ASP A 137 -0.67 21.00 2.01
N PRO A 138 -1.42 22.10 2.16
CA PRO A 138 -1.68 23.03 1.05
C PRO A 138 -0.43 23.80 0.60
N HIS A 139 0.67 23.79 1.37
CA HIS A 139 1.92 24.43 0.98
C HIS A 139 2.80 23.53 0.12
N LEU A 140 2.59 22.22 0.18
CA LEU A 140 3.30 21.21 -0.61
C LEU A 140 2.58 20.87 -1.92
N LEU A 141 1.27 21.10 -2.02
CA LEU A 141 0.49 20.82 -3.23
C LEU A 141 0.32 22.07 -4.09
N GLU A 142 0.78 22.03 -5.35
CA GLU A 142 0.69 23.19 -6.26
C GLU A 142 -0.62 23.30 -7.01
N ASN A 143 -1.25 22.19 -7.45
CA ASN A 143 -2.59 22.19 -8.01
C ASN A 143 -3.12 20.76 -8.24
N TRP A 144 -4.17 20.37 -7.52
CA TRP A 144 -4.83 19.06 -7.71
C TRP A 144 -5.68 19.01 -8.98
N GLU A 145 -6.21 20.16 -9.42
CA GLU A 145 -7.22 20.24 -10.48
C GLU A 145 -6.67 19.96 -11.89
N THR A 146 -5.36 20.08 -12.10
CA THR A 146 -4.71 19.91 -13.41
C THR A 146 -4.23 18.48 -13.72
N GLY A 147 -4.35 17.51 -12.79
CA GLY A 147 -3.84 16.14 -12.94
C GLY A 147 -4.91 15.02 -12.89
N SER A 148 -6.17 15.37 -13.14
CA SER A 148 -7.37 14.79 -12.53
C SER A 148 -7.87 13.39 -12.99
N ALA A 149 -7.01 12.50 -13.50
CA ALA A 149 -7.42 11.09 -13.71
C ALA A 149 -6.32 10.08 -13.36
N ASN A 150 -5.07 10.37 -13.69
CA ASN A 150 -3.94 9.46 -13.48
C ASN A 150 -3.32 9.55 -12.08
N ASN A 151 -3.58 10.64 -11.34
CA ASN A 151 -2.99 10.84 -10.02
C ASN A 151 -3.63 9.97 -8.93
N GLY A 152 -4.85 9.44 -9.15
CA GLY A 152 -5.53 8.56 -8.18
C GLY A 152 -4.75 7.27 -7.92
N ALA A 153 -4.39 6.54 -8.99
CA ALA A 153 -3.62 5.31 -8.88
C ALA A 153 -2.22 5.53 -8.27
N VAL A 154 -1.57 6.66 -8.59
CA VAL A 154 -0.29 7.01 -7.98
C VAL A 154 -0.45 7.32 -6.49
N LYS A 155 -1.48 8.07 -6.11
CA LYS A 155 -1.80 8.31 -4.71
C LYS A 155 -2.05 7.02 -3.94
N ASP A 156 -2.84 6.12 -4.50
CA ASP A 156 -3.15 4.84 -3.86
C ASP A 156 -1.88 4.00 -3.73
N PHE A 157 -1.03 3.97 -4.75
CA PHE A 157 0.28 3.33 -4.69
C PHE A 157 1.17 3.89 -3.56
N LEU A 158 1.22 5.21 -3.40
CA LEU A 158 2.04 5.85 -2.36
C LEU A 158 1.42 5.69 -0.96
N ALA A 159 0.09 5.66 -0.85
CA ALA A 159 -0.63 5.56 0.42
C ALA A 159 -0.76 4.13 0.95
N VAL A 160 -0.96 3.15 0.06
CA VAL A 160 -1.27 1.75 0.39
C VAL A 160 -0.13 0.80 0.02
N GLY A 161 0.70 1.19 -0.94
CA GLY A 161 1.71 0.33 -1.54
C GLY A 161 1.20 -0.36 -2.81
N GLY A 162 2.07 -1.11 -3.45
CA GLY A 162 1.72 -1.84 -4.66
C GLY A 162 2.83 -2.73 -5.19
N PHE A 163 2.48 -3.59 -6.13
CA PHE A 163 3.44 -4.45 -6.81
C PHE A 163 4.23 -3.66 -7.85
N MET A 164 5.55 -3.83 -7.83
CA MET A 164 6.43 -3.39 -8.92
C MET A 164 6.95 -4.64 -9.62
N PHE A 165 6.87 -4.66 -10.95
CA PHE A 165 7.31 -5.76 -11.79
C PHE A 165 8.54 -5.33 -12.59
N PHE A 166 9.54 -6.19 -12.67
CA PHE A 166 10.82 -5.93 -13.35
C PHE A 166 11.04 -6.96 -14.45
N ASP A 167 11.45 -6.50 -15.63
CA ASP A 167 11.84 -7.33 -16.78
C ASP A 167 13.30 -7.80 -16.70
N CYS A 168 14.14 -7.07 -15.96
CA CYS A 168 15.46 -7.50 -15.53
C CYS A 168 15.88 -6.76 -14.24
N TYR A 169 16.78 -7.36 -13.47
CA TYR A 169 17.45 -6.75 -12.32
C TYR A 169 18.97 -6.88 -12.51
#